data_AF-A0A7J8D0K3-F1
#
_entry.id   AF-A0A7J8D0K3-F1
#
_cell.length_a   1.000
_cell.length_b   1.000
_cell.length_c   1.000
_cell.angle_alpha   90.00
_cell.angle_beta   90.00
_cell.angle_gamma   90.00
#
_symmetry.space_group_name_H-M   'P 1'
#
loop_
_entity.id
_entity.type
_entity.pdbx_description
1 polymer ?
#
loop_
_entity_poly.entity_id
_entity_poly.type
_entity_poly.pdbx_seq_one_letter_code
_entity_poly.pdbx_strand_id
1 'polypeptide(L)'
;MGRAAWVLLCLLLGSSEAQYEKYSFRGFPPEDLMPLAAAYGHALEQYEGEGWRESARYLEAALRLHRLLRDSEAFCHANCSGPAPPAASALGPAPGSDGARGDEWARELRLFGHVLERAACLRRCKRTLPAFQVPYPPRQLLRDFQSRLPYQYLHYAQFKANRLEKALAAAYTFLQKNPKHELTTKYLNYYRGLLDAAEEPLIDLEAQPYEAVFLRAVKLYNSGDFRSSTEDMERALAEYLAIFARCLAGCEGAHEQVDFKDFYPAIADLFAESLQCKVDCEANLTPNVGGYFVEKFVATMYHYLQFAYYKLNDVRQAARSAASYMLFDPEDSVMQQNLVYYRFHRARWGLEEEDFQPREEAMLYHNQTAELRELLEFANMYLQSDDEMELEETGPPLEPEDQPSDAEFEGEGDYEEGIYADWWQELDAKGDEAEAEPEPELA
;
A
#
# COMPACT_ATOMS: atom_id res chain seq x y z
N MET A 1 45.54 -15.00 -17.74
CA MET A 1 44.73 -13.76 -17.82
C MET A 1 43.22 -13.96 -17.54
N GLY A 2 42.71 -15.19 -17.38
CA GLY A 2 41.25 -15.43 -17.22
C GLY A 2 40.66 -15.41 -15.81
N ARG A 3 41.46 -15.25 -14.73
CA ARG A 3 40.96 -15.25 -13.34
C ARG A 3 40.72 -13.86 -12.75
N ALA A 4 41.39 -12.82 -13.28
CA ALA A 4 41.18 -11.43 -12.86
C ALA A 4 39.90 -10.82 -13.45
N ALA A 5 39.50 -11.26 -14.64
CA ALA A 5 38.29 -10.77 -15.31
C ALA A 5 36.98 -11.20 -14.61
N TRP A 6 36.97 -12.36 -13.95
CA TRP A 6 35.79 -12.84 -13.20
C TRP A 6 35.59 -12.09 -11.88
N VAL A 7 36.67 -11.68 -11.21
CA VAL A 7 36.59 -10.85 -10.00
C VAL A 7 36.12 -9.43 -10.34
N LEU A 8 36.52 -8.90 -11.50
CA LEU A 8 36.07 -7.60 -12.01
C LEU A 8 34.61 -7.62 -12.51
N LEU A 9 34.11 -8.74 -13.03
CA LEU A 9 32.70 -8.86 -13.42
C LEU A 9 31.76 -8.97 -12.21
N CYS A 10 32.23 -9.54 -11.08
CA CYS A 10 31.50 -9.54 -9.82
C CYS A 10 31.49 -8.18 -9.11
N LEU A 11 32.36 -7.24 -9.50
CA LEU A 11 32.39 -5.86 -8.97
C LEU A 11 31.50 -4.88 -9.78
N LEU A 12 30.97 -5.30 -10.94
CA LEU A 12 30.07 -4.50 -11.78
C LEU A 12 28.59 -4.89 -11.62
N LEU A 13 28.31 -5.94 -10.85
CA LEU A 13 26.99 -6.15 -10.24
C LEU A 13 26.94 -5.23 -9.02
N GLY A 14 26.70 -3.94 -9.27
CA GLY A 14 26.35 -3.01 -8.22
C GLY A 14 25.14 -3.56 -7.48
N SER A 15 25.39 -4.12 -6.30
CA SER A 15 24.40 -4.27 -5.26
C SER A 15 23.74 -2.91 -5.14
N SER A 16 22.46 -2.83 -5.47
CA SER A 16 21.60 -1.84 -4.85
C SER A 16 21.64 -2.13 -3.36
N GLU A 17 22.65 -1.60 -2.67
CA GLU A 17 22.74 -1.65 -1.22
C GLU A 17 21.51 -0.92 -0.70
N ALA A 18 20.47 -1.69 -0.37
CA ALA A 18 19.38 -1.17 0.44
C ALA A 18 20.02 -0.61 1.71
N GLN A 19 19.58 0.58 2.13
CA GLN A 19 20.14 1.42 3.21
C GLN A 19 20.33 0.72 4.58
N TYR A 20 20.02 -0.57 4.70
CA TYR A 20 19.97 -1.32 5.95
C TYR A 20 20.46 -2.78 5.84
N GLU A 21 21.64 -3.04 5.28
CA GLU A 21 22.24 -4.40 5.22
C GLU A 21 22.37 -5.11 6.60
N LYS A 22 22.20 -4.39 7.72
CA LYS A 22 22.23 -4.92 9.10
C LYS A 22 20.86 -4.98 9.79
N TYR A 23 19.75 -4.78 9.08
CA TYR A 23 18.43 -4.77 9.69
C TYR A 23 17.96 -6.18 10.08
N SER A 24 17.63 -6.35 11.36
CA SER A 24 16.93 -7.51 11.89
C SER A 24 15.92 -7.06 12.92
N PHE A 25 14.63 -7.32 12.69
CA PHE A 25 13.58 -6.94 13.64
C PHE A 25 13.70 -7.67 14.99
N ARG A 26 14.33 -8.86 15.02
CA ARG A 26 14.63 -9.61 16.26
C ARG A 26 15.87 -9.08 16.99
N GLY A 27 16.82 -8.52 16.25
CA GLY A 27 18.08 -7.98 16.77
C GLY A 27 18.13 -6.45 16.68
N PHE A 28 16.98 -5.78 16.77
CA PHE A 28 16.92 -4.32 16.63
C PHE A 28 17.72 -3.67 17.77
N PRO A 29 18.64 -2.73 17.48
CA PRO A 29 19.50 -2.14 18.50
C PRO A 29 18.67 -1.45 19.60
N PRO A 30 18.89 -1.77 20.89
CA PRO A 30 18.10 -1.19 21.97
C PRO A 30 18.31 0.33 22.11
N GLU A 31 19.47 0.85 21.74
CA GLU A 31 19.78 2.28 21.69
C GLU A 31 18.98 3.07 20.64
N ASP A 32 18.52 2.39 19.59
CA ASP A 32 17.72 2.98 18.52
C ASP A 32 16.21 2.84 18.79
N LEU A 33 15.81 2.13 19.86
CA LEU A 33 14.41 1.85 20.17
C LEU A 33 13.77 3.02 20.93
N MET A 34 12.72 3.58 20.36
CA MET A 34 11.89 4.60 21.00
C MET A 34 10.45 4.58 20.44
N PRO A 35 9.48 5.23 21.08
CA PRO A 35 8.11 5.27 20.57
C PRO A 35 8.07 5.95 19.19
N LEU A 36 7.40 5.34 18.21
CA LEU A 36 7.33 5.86 16.84
C LEU A 36 6.75 7.29 16.80
N ALA A 37 5.69 7.54 17.57
CA ALA A 37 5.06 8.86 17.66
C ALA A 37 6.01 9.92 18.23
N ALA A 38 6.85 9.56 19.21
CA ALA A 38 7.82 10.49 19.78
C ALA A 38 8.95 10.80 18.79
N ALA A 39 9.45 9.78 18.08
CA ALA A 39 10.48 9.98 17.06
C ALA A 39 9.98 10.89 15.93
N TYR A 40 8.77 10.62 15.42
CA TYR A 40 8.18 11.41 14.33
C TYR A 40 7.82 12.83 14.78
N GLY A 41 7.17 12.98 15.94
CA GLY A 41 6.82 14.29 16.50
C GLY A 41 8.05 15.18 16.70
N HIS A 42 9.12 14.63 17.30
CA HIS A 42 10.37 15.37 17.46
C HIS A 42 10.99 15.75 16.10
N ALA A 43 10.89 14.88 15.09
CA ALA A 43 11.39 15.19 13.76
C ALA A 43 10.67 16.39 13.12
N LEU A 44 9.36 16.52 13.36
CA LEU A 44 8.54 17.64 12.89
C LEU A 44 8.82 18.92 13.67
N GLU A 45 8.99 18.86 14.99
CA GLU A 45 9.43 20.03 15.79
C GLU A 45 10.77 20.59 15.28
N GLN A 46 11.73 19.71 14.99
CA GLN A 46 13.01 20.11 14.39
C GLN A 46 12.84 20.62 12.95
N TYR A 47 11.84 20.14 12.22
CA TYR A 47 11.55 20.63 10.87
C TYR A 47 11.03 22.08 10.90
N GLU A 48 10.09 22.37 11.81
CA GLU A 48 9.54 23.71 12.03
C GLU A 48 10.59 24.67 12.59
N GLY A 49 11.47 24.18 13.46
CA GLY A 49 12.60 24.95 14.01
C GLY A 49 13.81 25.08 13.09
N GLU A 50 13.71 24.69 11.81
CA GLU A 50 14.80 24.71 10.81
C GLU A 50 16.06 23.88 11.17
N GLY A 51 15.91 22.94 12.10
CA GLY A 51 16.91 21.95 12.51
C GLY A 51 17.08 20.81 11.50
N TRP A 52 17.33 21.12 10.22
CA TRP A 52 17.22 20.20 9.09
C TRP A 52 17.95 18.86 9.25
N ARG A 53 19.17 18.89 9.81
CA ARG A 53 19.98 17.66 10.02
C ARG A 53 19.39 16.73 11.08
N GLU A 54 18.91 17.28 12.18
CA GLU A 54 18.28 16.50 13.24
C GLU A 54 16.89 16.03 12.80
N SER A 55 16.09 16.89 12.16
CA SER A 55 14.82 16.50 11.54
C SER A 55 14.99 15.31 10.60
N ALA A 56 15.93 15.37 9.65
CA ALA A 56 16.22 14.26 8.74
C ALA A 56 16.64 12.98 9.48
N ARG A 57 17.44 13.09 10.55
CA ARG A 57 17.88 11.95 11.36
C ARG A 57 16.71 11.26 12.07
N TYR A 58 15.82 12.04 12.67
CA TYR A 58 14.66 11.50 13.38
C TYR A 58 13.57 10.98 12.42
N LEU A 59 13.41 11.57 11.23
CA LEU A 59 12.57 11.01 10.17
C LEU A 59 13.11 9.64 9.69
N GLU A 60 14.42 9.53 9.44
CA GLU A 60 15.06 8.24 9.10
C GLU A 60 14.89 7.21 10.25
N ALA A 61 14.99 7.64 11.51
CA ALA A 61 14.76 6.77 12.68
C ALA A 61 13.29 6.32 12.77
N ALA A 62 12.33 7.22 12.58
CA ALA A 62 10.91 6.93 12.58
C ALA A 62 10.53 5.93 11.48
N LEU A 63 11.08 6.08 10.26
CA LEU A 63 10.90 5.11 9.17
C LEU A 63 11.43 3.71 9.54
N ARG A 64 12.57 3.62 10.21
CA ARG A 64 13.11 2.34 10.72
C ARG A 64 12.21 1.71 11.78
N LEU A 65 11.67 2.52 12.70
CA LEU A 65 10.76 2.07 13.76
C LEU A 65 9.42 1.60 13.19
N HIS A 66 8.89 2.29 12.18
CA HIS A 66 7.67 1.86 11.48
C HIS A 66 7.88 0.50 10.79
N ARG A 67 9.02 0.32 10.10
CA ARG A 67 9.38 -0.97 9.49
C ARG A 67 9.52 -2.08 10.53
N LEU A 68 10.17 -1.79 11.66
CA LEU A 68 10.29 -2.71 12.80
C LEU A 68 8.93 -3.16 13.31
N LEU A 69 7.99 -2.23 13.49
CA LEU A 69 6.63 -2.53 13.95
C LEU A 69 5.90 -3.42 12.94
N ARG A 70 5.81 -2.98 11.68
CA ARG A 70 5.14 -3.71 10.59
C ARG A 70 5.65 -5.15 10.45
N ASP A 71 6.97 -5.32 10.49
CA ASP A 71 7.61 -6.63 10.34
C ASP A 71 7.38 -7.53 11.57
N SER A 72 7.36 -6.95 12.76
CA SER A 72 7.09 -7.66 14.02
C SER A 72 5.62 -8.11 14.09
N GLU A 73 4.69 -7.29 13.61
CA GLU A 73 3.27 -7.65 13.51
C GLU A 73 3.08 -8.79 12.52
N ALA A 74 3.51 -8.62 11.27
CA ALA A 74 3.36 -9.65 10.26
C ALA A 74 3.98 -10.99 10.70
N PHE A 75 5.15 -10.95 11.37
CA PHE A 75 5.78 -12.15 11.92
C PHE A 75 4.89 -12.85 12.97
N CYS A 76 4.39 -12.12 13.96
CA CYS A 76 3.58 -12.73 15.01
C CYS A 76 2.24 -13.23 14.49
N HIS A 77 1.57 -12.47 13.63
CA HIS A 77 0.28 -12.85 13.07
C HIS A 77 0.42 -14.06 12.13
N ALA A 78 1.44 -14.11 11.26
CA ALA A 78 1.68 -15.29 10.43
C ALA A 78 1.96 -16.54 11.27
N ASN A 79 2.80 -16.44 12.31
CA ASN A 79 3.16 -17.59 13.15
C ASN A 79 2.00 -18.06 14.06
N CYS A 80 1.02 -17.20 14.32
CA CYS A 80 -0.19 -17.51 15.10
C CYS A 80 -1.43 -17.79 14.21
N SER A 81 -1.29 -17.75 12.89
CA SER A 81 -2.38 -18.03 11.93
C SER A 81 -2.54 -19.52 11.60
N GLY A 82 -1.67 -20.39 12.11
CA GLY A 82 -1.76 -21.83 11.90
C GLY A 82 -2.96 -22.47 12.61
N PRO A 83 -3.47 -23.62 12.12
CA PRO A 83 -4.46 -24.38 12.87
C PRO A 83 -3.86 -24.69 14.23
N ALA A 84 -4.58 -24.35 15.31
CA ALA A 84 -4.17 -24.73 16.64
C ALA A 84 -3.84 -26.23 16.63
N PRO A 85 -2.74 -26.69 17.26
CA PRO A 85 -2.59 -28.12 17.52
C PRO A 85 -3.90 -28.56 18.17
N PRO A 86 -4.50 -29.70 17.78
CA PRO A 86 -5.75 -30.14 18.35
C PRO A 86 -5.57 -30.15 19.86
N ALA A 87 -6.16 -29.14 20.52
CA ALA A 87 -6.15 -29.08 21.96
C ALA A 87 -6.75 -30.41 22.41
N ALA A 88 -6.02 -31.08 23.30
CA ALA A 88 -6.36 -32.40 23.79
C ALA A 88 -7.87 -32.52 24.00
N SER A 89 -8.39 -33.60 23.44
CA SER A 89 -9.79 -33.96 23.39
C SER A 89 -10.50 -33.80 24.74
N ALA A 90 -11.83 -33.63 24.61
CA ALA A 90 -12.87 -33.99 25.57
C ALA A 90 -13.26 -32.93 26.61
N LEU A 91 -14.42 -32.32 26.37
CA LEU A 91 -15.60 -32.35 27.25
C LEU A 91 -16.75 -31.58 26.57
N GLY A 92 -17.43 -32.22 25.63
CA GLY A 92 -18.71 -31.75 25.10
C GLY A 92 -19.61 -32.96 24.86
N PRO A 93 -20.83 -33.01 25.43
CA PRO A 93 -21.72 -34.15 25.24
C PRO A 93 -22.15 -34.23 23.77
N ALA A 94 -22.32 -35.45 23.27
CA ALA A 94 -22.81 -35.70 21.92
C ALA A 94 -24.16 -35.01 21.68
N PRO A 95 -24.41 -34.41 20.51
CA PRO A 95 -25.64 -33.68 20.26
C PRO A 95 -26.83 -34.65 20.21
N GLY A 96 -27.70 -34.51 21.22
CA GLY A 96 -29.06 -35.03 21.20
C GLY A 96 -29.93 -34.27 20.20
N SER A 97 -31.00 -34.92 19.74
CA SER A 97 -31.80 -34.60 18.56
C SER A 97 -32.71 -33.34 18.65
N ASP A 98 -32.29 -32.28 19.33
CA ASP A 98 -32.93 -30.94 19.31
C ASP A 98 -32.04 -29.96 18.50
N GLY A 99 -31.62 -30.41 17.33
CA GLY A 99 -30.28 -30.22 16.77
C GLY A 99 -29.98 -29.00 15.89
N ALA A 100 -30.75 -27.90 15.96
CA ALA A 100 -30.44 -26.68 15.18
C ALA A 100 -29.87 -25.56 16.06
N ARG A 101 -30.56 -25.19 17.13
CA ARG A 101 -30.20 -24.05 18.01
C ARG A 101 -29.02 -24.36 18.93
N GLY A 102 -28.91 -25.61 19.39
CA GLY A 102 -27.75 -26.07 20.17
C GLY A 102 -26.47 -26.18 19.32
N ASP A 103 -26.61 -26.33 18.00
CA ASP A 103 -25.47 -26.41 17.08
C ASP A 103 -24.91 -25.03 16.71
N GLU A 104 -25.77 -24.00 16.55
CA GLU A 104 -25.34 -22.61 16.36
C GLU A 104 -24.55 -22.06 17.55
N TRP A 105 -25.07 -22.23 18.77
CA TRP A 105 -24.37 -21.86 20.01
C TRP A 105 -23.00 -22.56 20.13
N ALA A 106 -22.95 -23.85 19.79
CA ALA A 106 -21.71 -24.61 19.82
C ALA A 106 -20.70 -24.15 18.74
N ARG A 107 -21.18 -23.74 17.56
CA ARG A 107 -20.34 -23.15 16.50
C ARG A 107 -19.74 -21.81 16.93
N GLU A 108 -20.55 -20.97 17.53
CA GLU A 108 -20.11 -19.66 18.04
C GLU A 108 -19.07 -19.78 19.16
N LEU A 109 -19.30 -20.67 20.14
CA LEU A 109 -18.31 -20.94 21.19
C LEU A 109 -16.99 -21.48 20.62
N ARG A 110 -17.03 -22.30 19.57
CA ARG A 110 -15.82 -22.76 18.88
C ARG A 110 -15.09 -21.60 18.20
N LEU A 111 -15.81 -20.69 17.53
CA LEU A 111 -15.24 -19.50 16.92
C LEU A 111 -14.52 -18.63 17.95
N PHE A 112 -15.19 -18.27 19.05
CA PHE A 112 -14.57 -17.48 20.12
C PHE A 112 -13.44 -18.24 20.82
N GLY A 113 -13.51 -19.57 20.92
CA GLY A 113 -12.40 -20.41 21.38
C GLY A 113 -11.14 -20.21 20.54
N HIS A 114 -11.27 -20.24 19.21
CA HIS A 114 -10.14 -19.98 18.30
C HIS A 114 -9.62 -18.54 18.41
N VAL A 115 -10.50 -17.56 18.61
CA VAL A 115 -10.09 -16.17 18.86
C VAL A 115 -9.23 -16.07 20.13
N LEU A 116 -9.65 -16.74 21.23
CA LEU A 116 -8.89 -16.75 22.49
C LEU A 116 -7.53 -17.45 22.34
N GLU A 117 -7.47 -18.57 21.62
CA GLU A 117 -6.21 -19.28 21.33
C GLU A 117 -5.23 -18.39 20.54
N ARG A 118 -5.73 -17.76 19.46
CA ARG A 118 -4.93 -16.83 18.64
C ARG A 118 -4.46 -15.63 19.46
N ALA A 119 -5.33 -15.04 20.27
CA ALA A 119 -4.98 -13.93 21.16
C ALA A 119 -3.89 -14.33 22.17
N ALA A 120 -3.97 -15.52 22.77
CA ALA A 120 -2.95 -16.03 23.68
C ALA A 120 -1.59 -16.25 22.97
N CYS A 121 -1.60 -16.77 21.75
CA CYS A 121 -0.40 -16.91 20.92
C CYS A 121 0.22 -15.54 20.61
N LEU A 122 -0.59 -14.58 20.15
CA LEU A 122 -0.13 -13.23 19.81
C LEU A 122 0.47 -12.52 21.02
N ARG A 123 -0.17 -12.59 22.20
CA ARG A 123 0.38 -12.02 23.44
C ARG A 123 1.75 -12.58 23.77
N ARG A 124 1.94 -13.90 23.62
CA ARG A 124 3.24 -14.55 23.87
C ARG A 124 4.29 -14.10 22.86
N CYS A 125 3.94 -14.04 21.58
CA CYS A 125 4.84 -13.62 20.51
C CYS A 125 5.25 -12.14 20.68
N LYS A 126 4.28 -11.23 20.81
CA LYS A 126 4.51 -9.79 20.93
C LYS A 126 5.41 -9.44 22.13
N ARG A 127 5.27 -10.16 23.27
CA ARG A 127 6.12 -9.97 24.45
C ARG A 127 7.63 -10.20 24.20
N THR A 128 7.99 -10.96 23.16
CA THR A 128 9.39 -11.28 22.87
C THR A 128 10.07 -10.30 21.92
N LEU A 129 9.33 -9.38 21.30
CA LEU A 129 9.84 -8.51 20.25
C LEU A 129 10.03 -7.07 20.74
N PRO A 130 11.11 -6.37 20.35
CA PRO A 130 11.38 -4.99 20.78
C PRO A 130 10.26 -4.00 20.41
N ALA A 131 9.62 -4.20 19.25
CA ALA A 131 8.59 -3.30 18.72
C ALA A 131 7.41 -3.08 19.68
N PHE A 132 7.11 -4.05 20.55
CA PHE A 132 5.98 -4.00 21.49
C PHE A 132 6.40 -3.69 22.93
N GLN A 133 7.65 -3.28 23.15
CA GLN A 133 8.14 -2.80 24.45
C GLN A 133 7.98 -1.28 24.63
N VAL A 134 7.55 -0.59 23.57
CA VAL A 134 7.25 0.84 23.55
C VAL A 134 5.75 1.07 23.30
N PRO A 135 5.21 2.26 23.63
CA PRO A 135 3.83 2.63 23.32
C PRO A 135 3.50 2.43 21.83
N TYR A 136 2.32 1.90 21.57
CA TYR A 136 1.83 1.67 20.22
C TYR A 136 1.44 3.00 19.54
N PRO A 137 1.76 3.20 18.25
CA PRO A 137 1.47 4.46 17.57
C PRO A 137 -0.03 4.67 17.30
N PRO A 138 -0.49 5.94 17.24
CA PRO A 138 -1.85 6.27 16.81
C PRO A 138 -2.13 5.79 15.38
N ARG A 139 -3.41 5.53 15.08
CA ARG A 139 -3.84 5.01 13.77
C ARG A 139 -3.57 5.98 12.62
N GLN A 140 -3.82 7.27 12.84
CA GLN A 140 -3.55 8.29 11.83
C GLN A 140 -2.07 8.31 11.45
N LEU A 141 -1.18 8.17 12.45
CA LEU A 141 0.26 8.10 12.21
C LEU A 141 0.63 6.90 11.32
N LEU A 142 0.03 5.73 11.53
CA LEU A 142 0.27 4.58 10.66
C LEU A 142 -0.21 4.83 9.21
N ARG A 143 -1.35 5.52 9.04
CA ARG A 143 -1.85 5.91 7.71
C ARG A 143 -0.90 6.88 7.01
N ASP A 144 -0.34 7.85 7.73
CA ASP A 144 0.65 8.80 7.20
C ASP A 144 1.90 8.06 6.69
N PHE A 145 2.36 7.03 7.40
CA PHE A 145 3.48 6.21 6.95
C PHE A 145 3.14 5.33 5.75
N GLN A 146 1.92 4.79 5.69
CA GLN A 146 1.42 4.02 4.54
C GLN A 146 1.33 4.88 3.27
N SER A 147 0.90 6.14 3.40
CA SER A 147 0.88 7.12 2.31
C SER A 147 2.26 7.71 1.97
N ARG A 148 3.31 7.25 2.66
CA ARG A 148 4.71 7.72 2.53
C ARG A 148 4.89 9.20 2.89
N LEU A 149 3.98 9.80 3.66
CA LEU A 149 4.06 11.21 4.07
C LEU A 149 5.39 11.61 4.74
N PRO A 150 6.05 10.78 5.58
CA PRO A 150 7.35 11.13 6.14
C PRO A 150 8.43 11.42 5.09
N TYR A 151 8.32 10.84 3.88
CA TYR A 151 9.24 11.10 2.78
C TYR A 151 9.07 12.50 2.17
N GLN A 152 7.87 13.09 2.27
CA GLN A 152 7.61 14.48 1.88
C GLN A 152 8.44 15.44 2.74
N TYR A 153 8.42 15.26 4.06
CA TYR A 153 9.26 16.05 4.97
C TYR A 153 10.75 15.73 4.79
N LEU A 154 11.08 14.45 4.60
CA LEU A 154 12.47 13.99 4.52
C LEU A 154 13.19 14.58 3.32
N HIS A 155 12.57 14.65 2.14
CA HIS A 155 13.27 15.17 0.97
C HIS A 155 13.68 16.64 1.15
N TYR A 156 12.80 17.45 1.74
CA TYR A 156 13.08 18.86 1.97
C TYR A 156 14.14 19.06 3.06
N ALA A 157 14.06 18.31 4.16
CA ALA A 157 15.07 18.33 5.22
C ALA A 157 16.45 17.91 4.71
N GLN A 158 16.54 16.87 3.87
CA GLN A 158 17.81 16.43 3.26
C GLN A 158 18.35 17.47 2.28
N PHE A 159 17.48 18.11 1.50
CA PHE A 159 17.85 19.20 0.59
C PHE A 159 18.48 20.36 1.36
N LYS A 160 17.80 20.86 2.40
CA LYS A 160 18.31 21.92 3.28
C LYS A 160 19.57 21.52 4.05
N ALA A 161 19.77 20.23 4.31
CA ALA A 161 20.99 19.68 4.90
C ALA A 161 22.15 19.50 3.90
N ASN A 162 21.99 19.94 2.64
CA ASN A 162 22.94 19.81 1.53
C ASN A 162 23.27 18.36 1.15
N ARG A 163 22.26 17.46 1.19
CA ARG A 163 22.37 16.04 0.83
C ARG A 163 21.44 15.74 -0.35
N LEU A 164 21.80 16.23 -1.53
CA LEU A 164 20.96 16.21 -2.73
C LEU A 164 20.54 14.81 -3.18
N GLU A 165 21.45 13.83 -3.20
CA GLU A 165 21.12 12.45 -3.60
C GLU A 165 20.04 11.82 -2.70
N LYS A 166 20.15 12.03 -1.38
CA LYS A 166 19.14 11.57 -0.41
C LYS A 166 17.82 12.31 -0.58
N ALA A 167 17.86 13.61 -0.87
CA ALA A 167 16.67 14.39 -1.15
C ALA A 167 15.94 13.88 -2.40
N LEU A 168 16.68 13.60 -3.48
CA LEU A 168 16.15 13.03 -4.71
C LEU A 168 15.48 11.67 -4.47
N ALA A 169 16.17 10.76 -3.76
CA ALA A 169 15.62 9.44 -3.43
C ALA A 169 14.36 9.52 -2.56
N ALA A 170 14.34 10.39 -1.54
CA ALA A 170 13.16 10.59 -0.69
C ALA A 170 11.96 11.19 -1.48
N ALA A 171 12.22 12.18 -2.34
CA ALA A 171 11.17 12.77 -3.18
C ALA A 171 10.58 11.73 -4.14
N TYR A 172 11.44 10.92 -4.77
CA TYR A 172 10.99 9.85 -5.67
C TYR A 172 10.17 8.78 -4.92
N THR A 173 10.65 8.38 -3.74
CA THR A 173 9.96 7.43 -2.85
C THR A 173 8.55 7.90 -2.49
N PHE A 174 8.37 9.19 -2.19
CA PHE A 174 7.06 9.78 -1.93
C PHE A 174 6.13 9.72 -3.16
N LEU A 175 6.66 10.07 -4.34
CA LEU A 175 5.90 10.09 -5.59
C LEU A 175 5.46 8.70 -6.07
N GLN A 176 6.13 7.63 -5.64
CA GLN A 176 5.66 6.27 -5.93
C GLN A 176 4.26 5.99 -5.36
N LYS A 177 3.89 6.60 -4.23
CA LYS A 177 2.54 6.52 -3.67
C LYS A 177 1.66 7.72 -4.00
N ASN A 178 2.26 8.85 -4.32
CA ASN A 178 1.55 10.10 -4.60
C ASN A 178 1.91 10.66 -5.98
N PRO A 179 1.66 9.92 -7.09
CA PRO A 179 2.12 10.32 -8.43
C PRO A 179 1.56 11.66 -8.91
N LYS A 180 0.39 12.06 -8.39
CA LYS A 180 -0.29 13.30 -8.76
C LYS A 180 0.15 14.52 -7.93
N HIS A 181 1.10 14.37 -7.01
CA HIS A 181 1.54 15.47 -6.15
C HIS A 181 2.49 16.43 -6.88
N GLU A 182 1.92 17.48 -7.46
CA GLU A 182 2.63 18.42 -8.36
C GLU A 182 3.87 19.06 -7.73
N LEU A 183 3.77 19.49 -6.47
CA LEU A 183 4.83 20.22 -5.79
C LEU A 183 6.10 19.34 -5.65
N THR A 184 5.94 18.08 -5.25
CA THR A 184 7.09 17.17 -5.11
C THR A 184 7.67 16.78 -6.46
N THR A 185 6.84 16.69 -7.52
CA THR A 185 7.34 16.51 -8.89
C THR A 185 8.24 17.67 -9.32
N LYS A 186 7.86 18.92 -9.02
CA LYS A 186 8.71 20.10 -9.28
C LYS A 186 10.03 20.02 -8.51
N TYR A 187 9.99 19.66 -7.22
CA TYR A 187 11.21 19.48 -6.41
C TYR A 187 12.11 18.36 -6.92
N LEU A 188 11.54 17.22 -7.32
CA LEU A 188 12.30 16.10 -7.89
C LEU A 188 13.09 16.55 -9.14
N ASN A 189 12.42 17.24 -10.07
CA ASN A 189 13.05 17.76 -11.28
C ASN A 189 14.12 18.80 -10.97
N TYR A 190 13.88 19.65 -9.97
CA TYR A 190 14.85 20.62 -9.49
C TYR A 190 16.11 19.94 -8.91
N TYR A 191 15.96 18.98 -8.00
CA TYR A 191 17.09 18.22 -7.44
C TYR A 191 17.86 17.47 -8.51
N ARG A 192 17.16 16.91 -9.50
CA ARG A 192 17.78 16.21 -10.63
C ARG A 192 18.62 17.15 -11.49
N GLY A 193 18.12 18.36 -11.76
CA GLY A 193 18.86 19.38 -12.49
C GLY A 193 20.12 19.87 -11.76
N LEU A 194 20.11 19.91 -10.42
CA LEU A 194 21.28 20.29 -9.64
C LEU A 194 22.40 19.25 -9.63
N LEU A 195 22.07 17.97 -9.80
CA LEU A 195 23.03 16.86 -9.76
C LEU A 195 23.64 16.55 -11.14
N ASP A 196 23.17 17.19 -12.21
CA ASP A 196 23.41 16.75 -13.61
C ASP A 196 23.08 15.25 -13.83
N ALA A 197 22.28 14.65 -12.95
CA ALA A 197 21.97 13.22 -12.87
C ALA A 197 20.77 12.84 -13.76
N ALA A 198 20.73 13.38 -14.98
CA ALA A 198 19.63 13.14 -15.91
C ALA A 198 19.52 11.66 -16.31
N GLU A 199 20.62 10.90 -16.25
CA GLU A 199 20.67 9.49 -16.68
C GLU A 199 20.74 8.48 -15.52
N GLU A 200 20.93 8.93 -14.27
CA GLU A 200 20.98 8.01 -13.14
C GLU A 200 19.60 7.44 -12.79
N PRO A 201 19.52 6.13 -12.47
CA PRO A 201 18.28 5.50 -12.07
C PRO A 201 17.83 6.06 -10.71
N LEU A 202 16.57 6.50 -10.64
CA LEU A 202 15.98 6.95 -9.40
C LEU A 202 15.77 5.76 -8.45
N ILE A 203 16.10 5.97 -7.17
CA ILE A 203 16.04 4.94 -6.13
C ILE A 203 14.78 5.15 -5.30
N ASP A 204 13.90 4.15 -5.27
CA ASP A 204 12.81 4.06 -4.30
C ASP A 204 13.31 3.35 -3.03
N LEU A 205 13.24 4.05 -1.89
CA LEU A 205 13.70 3.58 -0.58
C LEU A 205 12.74 2.55 0.05
N GLU A 206 11.52 2.44 -0.47
CA GLU A 206 10.51 1.45 -0.04
C GLU A 206 10.16 0.45 -1.16
N ALA A 207 11.02 0.33 -2.17
CA ALA A 207 10.84 -0.61 -3.29
C ALA A 207 10.63 -2.04 -2.79
N GLN A 208 9.61 -2.71 -3.31
CA GLN A 208 9.38 -4.12 -3.00
C GLN A 208 10.24 -5.03 -3.90
N PRO A 209 10.65 -6.22 -3.42
CA PRO A 209 11.57 -7.09 -4.16
C PRO A 209 11.02 -7.52 -5.54
N TYR A 210 9.71 -7.77 -5.63
CA TYR A 210 9.07 -8.19 -6.88
C TYR A 210 9.03 -7.09 -7.95
N GLU A 211 9.10 -5.80 -7.58
CA GLU A 211 8.91 -4.68 -8.53
C GLU A 211 10.06 -4.62 -9.53
N ALA A 212 11.31 -4.70 -9.06
CA ALA A 212 12.48 -4.70 -9.92
C ALA A 212 12.54 -5.95 -10.82
N VAL A 213 12.13 -7.10 -10.28
CA VAL A 213 12.04 -8.36 -11.02
C VAL A 213 10.96 -8.29 -12.11
N PHE A 214 9.78 -7.76 -11.78
CA PHE A 214 8.67 -7.53 -12.71
C PHE A 214 9.08 -6.60 -13.85
N LEU A 215 9.68 -5.44 -13.53
CA LEU A 215 10.15 -4.49 -14.55
C LEU A 215 11.22 -5.11 -15.47
N ARG A 216 12.10 -5.93 -14.92
CA ARG A 216 13.10 -6.68 -15.71
C ARG A 216 12.42 -7.71 -16.61
N ALA A 217 11.44 -8.46 -16.11
CA ALA A 217 10.67 -9.44 -16.88
C ALA A 217 9.94 -8.80 -18.08
N VAL A 218 9.35 -7.62 -17.88
CA VAL A 218 8.69 -6.84 -18.94
C VAL A 218 9.69 -6.35 -19.99
N LYS A 219 10.87 -5.86 -19.57
CA LYS A 219 11.94 -5.46 -20.50
C LYS A 219 12.44 -6.63 -21.34
N LEU A 220 12.63 -7.80 -20.71
CA LEU A 220 13.04 -9.03 -21.39
C LEU A 220 11.99 -9.49 -22.40
N TYR A 221 10.71 -9.46 -22.01
CA TYR A 221 9.58 -9.75 -22.91
C TYR A 221 9.61 -8.88 -24.17
N ASN A 222 9.76 -7.57 -23.99
CA ASN A 222 9.79 -6.61 -25.09
C ASN A 222 11.04 -6.76 -25.98
N SER A 223 12.15 -7.27 -25.43
CA SER A 223 13.36 -7.58 -26.19
C SER A 223 13.33 -8.93 -26.93
N GLY A 224 12.30 -9.76 -26.67
CA GLY A 224 12.12 -11.08 -27.29
C GLY A 224 12.78 -12.24 -26.54
N ASP A 225 13.42 -12.00 -25.39
CA ASP A 225 13.92 -13.07 -24.51
C ASP A 225 12.78 -13.62 -23.63
N PHE A 226 11.92 -14.43 -24.25
CA PHE A 226 10.76 -15.00 -23.58
C PHE A 226 11.16 -15.96 -22.46
N ARG A 227 12.30 -16.66 -22.55
CA ARG A 227 12.74 -17.62 -21.54
C ARG A 227 13.07 -16.91 -20.23
N SER A 228 13.97 -15.94 -20.28
CA SER A 228 14.34 -15.20 -19.07
C SER A 228 13.20 -14.31 -18.58
N SER A 229 12.36 -13.79 -19.48
CA SER A 229 11.11 -13.10 -19.10
C SER A 229 10.18 -14.00 -18.29
N THR A 230 9.93 -15.24 -18.73
CA THR A 230 9.10 -16.20 -17.98
C THR A 230 9.69 -16.50 -16.61
N GLU A 231 11.00 -16.77 -16.52
CA GLU A 231 11.68 -17.08 -15.25
C GLU A 231 11.57 -15.93 -14.24
N ASP A 232 11.76 -14.68 -14.69
CA ASP A 232 11.62 -13.50 -13.84
C ASP A 232 10.15 -13.21 -13.50
N MET A 233 9.22 -13.39 -14.44
CA MET A 233 7.79 -13.14 -14.20
C MET A 233 7.19 -14.14 -13.20
N GLU A 234 7.53 -15.43 -13.30
CA GLU A 234 7.14 -16.45 -12.30
C GLU A 234 7.70 -16.11 -10.92
N ARG A 235 8.96 -15.63 -10.85
CA ARG A 235 9.56 -15.17 -9.60
C ARG A 235 8.87 -13.96 -9.03
N ALA A 236 8.58 -12.95 -9.85
CA ALA A 236 7.87 -11.74 -9.44
C ALA A 236 6.47 -12.07 -8.89
N LEU A 237 5.75 -12.98 -9.54
CA LEU A 237 4.44 -13.45 -9.08
C LEU A 237 4.53 -14.14 -7.71
N ALA A 238 5.48 -15.07 -7.55
CA ALA A 238 5.68 -15.78 -6.28
C ALA A 238 6.08 -14.83 -5.14
N GLU A 239 6.99 -13.88 -5.41
CA GLU A 239 7.40 -12.87 -4.45
C GLU A 239 6.25 -11.92 -4.09
N TYR A 240 5.47 -11.47 -5.06
CA TYR A 240 4.29 -10.64 -4.84
C TYR A 240 3.29 -11.35 -3.91
N LEU A 241 2.93 -12.61 -4.20
CA LEU A 241 1.99 -13.37 -3.37
C LEU A 241 2.50 -13.56 -1.93
N ALA A 242 3.80 -13.76 -1.75
CA ALA A 242 4.41 -13.84 -0.42
C ALA A 242 4.33 -12.50 0.34
N ILE A 243 4.61 -11.37 -0.33
CA ILE A 243 4.49 -10.03 0.26
C ILE A 243 3.02 -9.68 0.54
N PHE A 244 2.09 -10.07 -0.33
CA PHE A 244 0.66 -9.90 -0.13
C PHE A 244 0.17 -10.66 1.13
N ALA A 245 0.54 -11.93 1.28
CA ALA A 245 0.22 -12.70 2.49
C ALA A 245 0.81 -12.07 3.76
N ARG A 246 2.01 -11.49 3.68
CA ARG A 246 2.63 -10.74 4.77
C ARG A 246 1.87 -9.46 5.10
N CYS A 247 1.37 -8.74 4.09
CA CYS A 247 0.53 -7.56 4.28
C CYS A 247 -0.76 -7.91 5.03
N LEU A 248 -1.45 -8.97 4.59
CA LEU A 248 -2.68 -9.45 5.25
C LEU A 248 -2.45 -9.81 6.72
N ALA A 249 -1.33 -10.46 7.04
CA ALA A 249 -0.95 -10.77 8.41
C ALA A 249 -0.66 -9.51 9.25
N GLY A 250 -0.13 -8.45 8.63
CA GLY A 250 0.18 -7.18 9.30
C GLY A 250 -1.05 -6.31 9.65
N CYS A 251 -2.22 -6.60 9.08
CA CYS A 251 -3.43 -5.76 9.23
C CYS A 251 -4.22 -5.97 10.53
N GLU A 252 -3.74 -6.80 11.46
CA GLU A 252 -4.41 -7.13 12.72
C GLU A 252 -3.69 -6.48 13.93
N GLY A 253 -3.19 -5.26 13.73
CA GLY A 253 -2.44 -4.49 14.72
C GLY A 253 -3.25 -4.08 15.97
N ALA A 254 -2.62 -3.33 16.87
CA ALA A 254 -3.33 -2.84 18.05
C ALA A 254 -4.29 -1.69 17.69
N HIS A 255 -5.47 -1.68 18.33
CA HIS A 255 -6.53 -0.71 18.10
C HIS A 255 -6.89 0.00 19.41
N GLU A 256 -7.12 1.30 19.34
CA GLU A 256 -7.65 2.09 20.45
C GLU A 256 -9.18 1.97 20.45
N GLN A 257 -9.77 1.51 21.54
CA GLN A 257 -11.22 1.48 21.71
C GLN A 257 -11.68 2.86 22.15
N VAL A 258 -12.33 3.59 21.25
CA VAL A 258 -12.72 4.99 21.44
C VAL A 258 -14.10 5.11 22.08
N ASP A 259 -14.99 4.13 21.87
CA ASP A 259 -16.41 4.21 22.26
C ASP A 259 -16.89 3.05 23.15
N PHE A 260 -17.90 3.33 23.97
CA PHE A 260 -18.68 2.29 24.64
C PHE A 260 -19.70 1.71 23.67
N LYS A 261 -19.43 0.51 23.18
CA LYS A 261 -20.33 -0.24 22.28
C LYS A 261 -20.69 -1.59 22.90
N ASP A 262 -21.85 -2.11 22.53
CA ASP A 262 -22.24 -3.48 22.87
C ASP A 262 -21.24 -4.50 22.28
N PHE A 263 -21.23 -5.71 22.85
CA PHE A 263 -20.19 -6.71 22.59
C PHE A 263 -19.99 -7.04 21.09
N TYR A 264 -21.05 -7.35 20.34
CA TYR A 264 -20.93 -7.70 18.92
C TYR A 264 -20.61 -6.49 18.03
N PRO A 265 -21.26 -5.32 18.16
CA PRO A 265 -20.86 -4.12 17.44
C PRO A 265 -19.38 -3.77 17.64
N ALA A 266 -18.87 -3.83 18.88
CA ALA A 266 -17.46 -3.57 19.16
C ALA A 266 -16.51 -4.55 18.43
N ILE A 267 -16.87 -5.84 18.35
CA ILE A 267 -16.09 -6.83 17.60
C ILE A 267 -16.18 -6.56 16.10
N ALA A 268 -17.36 -6.22 15.61
CA ALA A 268 -17.64 -6.02 14.20
C ALA A 268 -16.88 -4.80 13.66
N ASP A 269 -16.83 -3.70 14.41
CA ASP A 269 -16.04 -2.52 14.07
C ASP A 269 -14.54 -2.84 13.99
N LEU A 270 -13.99 -3.49 15.01
CA LEU A 270 -12.58 -3.91 15.02
C LEU A 270 -12.25 -4.83 13.83
N PHE A 271 -13.20 -5.68 13.44
CA PHE A 271 -13.03 -6.57 12.30
C PHE A 271 -13.12 -5.82 10.97
N ALA A 272 -14.10 -4.91 10.82
CA ALA A 272 -14.27 -4.08 9.63
C ALA A 272 -13.02 -3.23 9.35
N GLU A 273 -12.38 -2.71 10.39
CA GLU A 273 -11.12 -1.96 10.26
C GLU A 273 -9.96 -2.84 9.79
N SER A 274 -9.85 -4.06 10.31
CA SER A 274 -8.86 -5.02 9.84
C SER A 274 -9.15 -5.46 8.39
N LEU A 275 -10.42 -5.64 8.03
CA LEU A 275 -10.85 -5.94 6.66
C LEU A 275 -10.47 -4.81 5.70
N GLN A 276 -10.68 -3.54 6.07
CA GLN A 276 -10.28 -2.40 5.25
C GLN A 276 -8.79 -2.44 4.94
N CYS A 277 -7.93 -2.61 5.96
CA CYS A 277 -6.49 -2.75 5.74
C CYS A 277 -6.15 -3.93 4.82
N LYS A 278 -6.81 -5.08 5.00
CA LYS A 278 -6.58 -6.29 4.19
C LYS A 278 -6.97 -6.10 2.73
N VAL A 279 -8.08 -5.41 2.46
CA VAL A 279 -8.50 -5.06 1.09
C VAL A 279 -7.55 -4.05 0.46
N ASP A 280 -7.08 -3.07 1.25
CA ASP A 280 -6.12 -2.06 0.80
C ASP A 280 -4.74 -2.66 0.45
N CYS A 281 -4.40 -3.88 0.89
CA CYS A 281 -3.14 -4.53 0.57
C CYS A 281 -2.89 -4.65 -0.95
N GLU A 282 -3.92 -4.91 -1.76
CA GLU A 282 -3.75 -5.01 -3.21
C GLU A 282 -3.31 -3.67 -3.79
N ALA A 283 -4.04 -2.59 -3.49
CA ALA A 283 -3.71 -1.22 -3.93
C ALA A 283 -2.37 -0.73 -3.36
N ASN A 284 -2.07 -1.09 -2.11
CA ASN A 284 -0.82 -0.72 -1.44
C ASN A 284 0.40 -1.45 -2.01
N LEU A 285 0.23 -2.59 -2.66
CA LEU A 285 1.32 -3.34 -3.30
C LEU A 285 1.36 -3.15 -4.82
N THR A 286 0.39 -2.47 -5.42
CA THR A 286 0.45 -2.13 -6.84
C THR A 286 1.64 -1.21 -7.13
N PRO A 287 2.56 -1.62 -8.03
CA PRO A 287 3.72 -0.80 -8.38
C PRO A 287 3.30 0.41 -9.21
N ASN A 288 4.05 1.50 -9.05
CA ASN A 288 3.96 2.69 -9.87
C ASN A 288 5.10 2.67 -10.90
N VAL A 289 4.76 2.63 -12.18
CA VAL A 289 5.73 2.60 -13.28
C VAL A 289 5.60 3.89 -14.07
N GLY A 290 6.61 4.75 -13.96
CA GLY A 290 6.64 6.01 -14.71
C GLY A 290 5.54 7.00 -14.36
N GLY A 291 4.98 6.94 -13.15
CA GLY A 291 3.90 7.83 -12.69
C GLY A 291 2.50 7.22 -12.77
N TYR A 292 2.37 5.99 -13.26
CA TYR A 292 1.10 5.30 -13.40
C TYR A 292 1.10 3.98 -12.63
N PHE A 293 0.05 3.72 -11.86
CA PHE A 293 -0.16 2.43 -11.22
C PHE A 293 -0.52 1.37 -12.26
N VAL A 294 0.06 0.18 -12.12
CA VAL A 294 -0.26 -0.94 -13.02
C VAL A 294 -1.65 -1.46 -12.68
N GLU A 295 -2.62 -1.21 -13.57
CA GLU A 295 -3.98 -1.73 -13.42
C GLU A 295 -4.01 -3.26 -13.46
N LYS A 296 -4.87 -3.87 -12.64
CA LYS A 296 -5.06 -5.33 -12.56
C LYS A 296 -3.71 -6.06 -12.49
N PHE A 297 -2.86 -5.68 -11.53
CA PHE A 297 -1.44 -6.08 -11.49
C PHE A 297 -1.22 -7.60 -11.61
N VAL A 298 -1.97 -8.41 -10.85
CA VAL A 298 -1.89 -9.87 -10.91
C VAL A 298 -2.33 -10.43 -12.26
N ALA A 299 -3.41 -9.89 -12.84
CA ALA A 299 -3.86 -10.25 -14.18
C ALA A 299 -2.76 -9.93 -15.21
N THR A 300 -2.14 -8.75 -15.12
CA THR A 300 -1.04 -8.34 -16.00
C THR A 300 0.12 -9.35 -15.96
N MET A 301 0.50 -9.87 -14.79
CA MET A 301 1.53 -10.92 -14.69
C MET A 301 1.13 -12.19 -15.45
N TYR A 302 -0.12 -12.66 -15.30
CA TYR A 302 -0.62 -13.82 -16.04
C TYR A 302 -0.72 -13.59 -17.55
N HIS A 303 -1.03 -12.37 -17.99
CA HIS A 303 -1.02 -12.00 -19.40
C HIS A 303 0.39 -12.15 -20.00
N TYR A 304 1.42 -11.60 -19.35
CA TYR A 304 2.81 -11.78 -19.81
C TYR A 304 3.24 -13.25 -19.82
N LEU A 305 2.88 -14.01 -18.77
CA LEU A 305 3.18 -15.45 -18.70
C LEU A 305 2.53 -16.21 -19.86
N GLN A 306 1.25 -15.99 -20.13
CA GLN A 306 0.51 -16.65 -21.20
C GLN A 306 1.18 -16.46 -22.56
N PHE A 307 1.52 -15.22 -22.92
CA PHE A 307 2.19 -14.94 -24.18
C PHE A 307 3.61 -15.49 -24.24
N ALA A 308 4.39 -15.37 -23.16
CA ALA A 308 5.77 -15.86 -23.12
C ALA A 308 5.82 -17.40 -23.25
N TYR A 309 4.98 -18.13 -22.52
CA TYR A 309 4.86 -19.58 -22.64
C TYR A 309 4.44 -20.02 -24.04
N TYR A 310 3.50 -19.31 -24.65
CA TYR A 310 3.09 -19.58 -26.03
C TYR A 310 4.26 -19.41 -27.02
N LYS A 311 5.07 -18.36 -26.87
CA LYS A 311 6.26 -18.13 -27.71
C LYS A 311 7.36 -19.17 -27.49
N LEU A 312 7.42 -19.76 -26.30
CA LEU A 312 8.31 -20.87 -25.96
C LEU A 312 7.75 -22.25 -26.37
N ASN A 313 6.58 -22.30 -27.02
CA ASN A 313 5.88 -23.52 -27.40
C ASN A 313 5.44 -24.39 -26.21
N ASP A 314 5.36 -23.82 -25.01
CA ASP A 314 4.75 -24.44 -23.82
C ASP A 314 3.26 -24.06 -23.75
N VAL A 315 2.48 -24.68 -24.64
CA VAL A 315 1.06 -24.33 -24.79
C VAL A 315 0.24 -24.73 -23.55
N ARG A 316 0.71 -25.73 -22.80
CA ARG A 316 0.08 -26.18 -21.55
C ARG A 316 0.11 -25.06 -20.51
N GLN A 317 1.29 -24.50 -20.25
CA GLN A 317 1.41 -23.39 -19.31
C GLN A 317 0.72 -22.12 -19.84
N ALA A 318 0.76 -21.89 -21.14
CA ALA A 318 0.05 -20.76 -21.76
C ALA A 318 -1.47 -20.83 -21.50
N ALA A 319 -2.10 -22.00 -21.69
CA ALA A 319 -3.52 -22.20 -21.44
C ALA A 319 -3.89 -22.02 -19.96
N ARG A 320 -3.07 -22.54 -19.03
CA ARG A 320 -3.27 -22.36 -17.58
C ARG A 320 -3.12 -20.90 -17.14
N SER A 321 -2.14 -20.17 -17.69
CA SER A 321 -1.97 -18.73 -17.44
C SER A 321 -3.14 -17.92 -18.00
N ALA A 322 -3.66 -18.28 -19.18
CA ALA A 322 -4.86 -17.67 -19.75
C ALA A 322 -6.09 -17.91 -18.87
N ALA A 323 -6.28 -19.13 -18.38
CA ALA A 323 -7.38 -19.45 -17.46
C ALA A 323 -7.26 -18.69 -16.14
N SER A 324 -6.04 -18.52 -15.63
CA SER A 324 -5.76 -17.74 -14.41
C SER A 324 -6.06 -16.26 -14.58
N TYR A 325 -5.74 -15.68 -15.75
CA TYR A 325 -6.09 -14.30 -16.09
C TYR A 325 -7.60 -14.06 -16.03
N MET A 326 -8.40 -15.00 -16.55
CA MET A 326 -9.86 -14.88 -16.61
C MET A 326 -10.53 -14.81 -15.24
N LEU A 327 -9.86 -15.19 -14.15
CA LEU A 327 -10.37 -14.98 -12.79
C LEU A 327 -10.45 -13.49 -12.45
N PHE A 328 -9.51 -12.69 -12.97
CA PHE A 328 -9.35 -11.28 -12.60
C PHE A 328 -10.01 -10.33 -13.61
N ASP A 329 -10.11 -10.75 -14.87
CA ASP A 329 -10.72 -9.95 -15.93
C ASP A 329 -11.56 -10.81 -16.88
N PRO A 330 -12.75 -11.26 -16.44
CA PRO A 330 -13.59 -12.14 -17.24
C PRO A 330 -14.16 -11.47 -18.50
N GLU A 331 -14.21 -10.14 -18.53
CA GLU A 331 -14.77 -9.36 -19.65
C GLU A 331 -13.77 -9.10 -20.79
N ASP A 332 -12.50 -9.50 -20.63
CA ASP A 332 -11.48 -9.30 -21.67
C ASP A 332 -11.72 -10.23 -22.87
N SER A 333 -12.28 -9.65 -23.94
CA SER A 333 -12.57 -10.35 -25.19
C SER A 333 -11.33 -10.97 -25.86
N VAL A 334 -10.14 -10.41 -25.69
CA VAL A 334 -8.90 -10.93 -26.31
C VAL A 334 -8.50 -12.21 -25.61
N MET A 335 -8.53 -12.23 -24.27
CA MET A 335 -8.18 -13.43 -23.52
C MET A 335 -9.24 -14.55 -23.69
N GLN A 336 -10.53 -14.20 -23.77
CA GLN A 336 -11.59 -15.14 -24.13
C GLN A 336 -11.30 -15.84 -25.48
N GLN A 337 -10.91 -15.07 -26.50
CA GLN A 337 -10.55 -15.62 -27.81
C GLN A 337 -9.31 -16.52 -27.74
N ASN A 338 -8.31 -16.15 -26.94
CA ASN A 338 -7.12 -16.99 -26.72
C ASN A 338 -7.46 -18.35 -26.11
N LEU A 339 -8.37 -18.39 -25.12
CA LEU A 339 -8.84 -19.65 -24.55
C LEU A 339 -9.60 -20.51 -25.56
N VAL A 340 -10.47 -19.90 -26.38
CA VAL A 340 -11.16 -20.60 -27.47
C VAL A 340 -10.15 -21.18 -28.46
N TYR A 341 -9.11 -20.43 -28.80
CA TYR A 341 -8.02 -20.87 -29.67
C TYR A 341 -7.28 -22.09 -29.11
N TYR A 342 -6.93 -22.06 -27.82
CA TYR A 342 -6.30 -23.21 -27.14
C TYR A 342 -7.22 -24.43 -27.10
N ARG A 343 -8.51 -24.24 -26.78
CA ARG A 343 -9.51 -25.32 -26.77
C ARG A 343 -9.69 -25.95 -28.15
N PHE A 344 -9.72 -25.13 -29.21
CA PHE A 344 -9.89 -25.60 -30.58
C PHE A 344 -8.72 -26.51 -31.02
N HIS A 345 -7.50 -26.17 -30.63
CA HIS A 345 -6.30 -26.93 -30.98
C HIS A 345 -5.88 -27.99 -29.93
N ARG A 346 -6.73 -28.27 -28.92
CA ARG A 346 -6.41 -29.18 -27.80
C ARG A 346 -5.87 -30.55 -28.25
N ALA A 347 -6.47 -31.15 -29.28
CA ALA A 347 -6.07 -32.46 -29.78
C ALA A 347 -4.69 -32.44 -30.47
N ARG A 348 -4.32 -31.31 -31.08
CA ARG A 348 -3.02 -31.12 -31.72
C ARG A 348 -1.90 -30.95 -30.70
N TRP A 349 -2.20 -30.32 -29.57
CA TRP A 349 -1.23 -29.99 -28.53
C TRP A 349 -1.26 -30.91 -27.31
N GLY A 350 -2.13 -31.92 -27.30
CA GLY A 350 -2.25 -32.86 -26.18
C GLY A 350 -2.68 -32.17 -24.89
N LEU A 351 -3.59 -31.19 -25.00
CA LEU A 351 -4.16 -30.48 -23.85
C LEU A 351 -5.35 -31.26 -23.30
N GLU A 352 -5.43 -31.33 -21.97
CA GLU A 352 -6.52 -31.94 -21.22
C GLU A 352 -7.46 -30.86 -20.65
N GLU A 353 -8.63 -31.22 -20.12
CA GLU A 353 -9.55 -30.21 -19.56
C GLU A 353 -8.95 -29.52 -18.31
N GLU A 354 -8.08 -30.22 -17.59
CA GLU A 354 -7.32 -29.71 -16.44
C GLU A 354 -6.38 -28.55 -16.84
N ASP A 355 -5.91 -28.51 -18.10
CA ASP A 355 -5.03 -27.43 -18.59
C ASP A 355 -5.77 -26.12 -18.85
N PHE A 356 -7.11 -26.14 -18.80
CA PHE A 356 -7.97 -24.96 -18.89
C PHE A 356 -8.49 -24.51 -17.52
N GLN A 357 -7.99 -25.10 -16.44
CA GLN A 357 -8.26 -24.63 -15.08
C GLN A 357 -7.24 -23.55 -14.68
N PRO A 358 -7.68 -22.52 -13.92
CA PRO A 358 -6.76 -21.58 -13.31
C PRO A 358 -5.73 -22.29 -12.41
N ARG A 359 -4.55 -21.70 -12.26
CA ARG A 359 -3.54 -22.21 -11.34
C ARG A 359 -4.00 -22.11 -9.89
N GLU A 360 -3.53 -23.01 -9.04
CA GLU A 360 -3.94 -23.10 -7.64
C GLU A 360 -3.69 -21.79 -6.88
N GLU A 361 -2.51 -21.20 -7.06
CA GLU A 361 -2.14 -19.93 -6.42
C GLU A 361 -3.01 -18.76 -6.89
N ALA A 362 -3.47 -18.78 -8.16
CA ALA A 362 -4.38 -17.77 -8.69
C ALA A 362 -5.77 -17.89 -8.06
N MET A 363 -6.29 -19.11 -7.95
CA MET A 363 -7.59 -19.38 -7.33
C MET A 363 -7.60 -18.99 -5.86
N LEU A 364 -6.55 -19.36 -5.11
CA LEU A 364 -6.43 -19.02 -3.69
C LEU A 364 -6.41 -17.51 -3.49
N TYR A 365 -5.62 -16.79 -4.28
CA TYR A 365 -5.55 -15.33 -4.23
C TYR A 365 -6.90 -14.68 -4.60
N HIS A 366 -7.55 -15.15 -5.68
CA HIS A 366 -8.83 -14.63 -6.11
C HIS A 366 -9.92 -14.85 -5.06
N ASN A 367 -10.06 -16.07 -4.54
CA ASN A 367 -11.08 -16.39 -3.55
C ASN A 367 -10.86 -15.60 -2.26
N GLN A 368 -9.61 -15.52 -1.78
CA GLN A 368 -9.28 -14.75 -0.58
C GLN A 368 -9.60 -13.25 -0.75
N THR A 369 -9.24 -12.65 -1.88
CA THR A 369 -9.52 -11.23 -2.13
C THR A 369 -11.00 -10.95 -2.36
N ALA A 370 -11.73 -11.86 -3.00
CA ALA A 370 -13.18 -11.76 -3.16
C ALA A 370 -13.91 -11.83 -1.82
N GLU A 371 -13.61 -12.83 -0.98
CA GLU A 371 -14.21 -12.98 0.35
C GLU A 371 -13.94 -11.76 1.25
N LEU A 372 -12.71 -11.22 1.22
CA LEU A 372 -12.35 -10.01 1.98
C LEU A 372 -13.16 -8.78 1.54
N ARG A 373 -13.37 -8.60 0.23
CA ARG A 373 -14.17 -7.50 -0.31
C ARG A 373 -15.64 -7.66 0.03
N GLU A 374 -16.21 -8.85 -0.15
CA GLU A 374 -17.62 -9.13 0.18
C GLU A 374 -17.91 -8.86 1.66
N LEU A 375 -17.03 -9.29 2.57
CA LEU A 375 -17.19 -9.03 3.99
C LEU A 375 -17.06 -7.54 4.35
N LEU A 376 -16.14 -6.81 3.70
CA LEU A 376 -15.98 -5.38 3.91
C LEU A 376 -17.19 -4.59 3.38
N GLU A 377 -17.71 -4.97 2.21
CA GLU A 377 -18.94 -4.40 1.65
C GLU A 377 -20.13 -4.63 2.59
N PHE A 378 -20.27 -5.85 3.11
CA PHE A 378 -21.27 -6.16 4.12
C PHE A 378 -21.11 -5.26 5.37
N ALA A 379 -19.90 -5.12 5.90
CA ALA A 379 -19.65 -4.26 7.05
C ALA A 379 -20.02 -2.79 6.77
N ASN A 380 -19.65 -2.28 5.60
CA ASN A 380 -19.98 -0.91 5.19
C ASN A 380 -21.49 -0.70 5.02
N MET A 381 -22.22 -1.70 4.53
CA MET A 381 -23.68 -1.58 4.33
C MET A 381 -24.49 -1.67 5.62
N TYR A 382 -24.03 -2.42 6.63
CA TYR A 382 -24.86 -2.79 7.78
C TYR A 382 -24.30 -2.39 9.15
N LEU A 383 -23.03 -1.99 9.23
CA LEU A 383 -22.36 -1.65 10.49
C LEU A 383 -21.85 -0.21 10.53
N GLN A 384 -21.97 0.56 9.44
CA GLN A 384 -21.78 2.00 9.54
C GLN A 384 -22.73 2.52 10.60
N SER A 385 -22.19 3.32 11.52
CA SER A 385 -23.01 4.03 12.49
C SER A 385 -24.04 4.79 11.67
N ASP A 386 -25.30 4.34 11.73
CA ASP A 386 -26.40 5.16 11.31
C ASP A 386 -26.16 6.54 11.93
N ASP A 387 -26.18 7.58 11.09
CA ASP A 387 -26.59 8.90 11.55
C ASP A 387 -27.80 8.63 12.43
N GLU A 388 -27.60 8.69 13.75
CA GLU A 388 -28.69 8.57 14.69
C GLU A 388 -29.69 9.59 14.18
N MET A 389 -30.80 9.07 13.66
CA MET A 389 -31.99 9.85 13.41
C MET A 389 -32.23 10.57 14.72
N GLU A 390 -31.80 11.85 14.78
CA GLU A 390 -32.30 12.80 15.74
C GLU A 390 -33.81 12.63 15.63
N LEU A 391 -34.37 11.91 16.58
CA LEU A 391 -35.81 11.86 16.75
C LEU A 391 -36.12 13.31 17.08
N GLU A 392 -36.49 14.09 16.06
CA GLU A 392 -37.18 15.35 16.25
C GLU A 392 -38.30 15.01 17.23
N GLU A 393 -38.11 15.41 18.48
CA GLU A 393 -39.15 15.35 19.49
C GLU A 393 -40.33 16.07 18.84
N THR A 394 -41.35 15.30 18.50
CA THR A 394 -42.60 15.83 17.98
C THR A 394 -43.13 16.81 19.02
N GLY A 395 -42.87 18.10 18.78
CA GLY A 395 -43.25 19.16 19.69
C GLY A 395 -44.78 19.23 19.85
N PRO A 396 -45.29 19.69 21.00
CA PRO A 396 -46.69 20.06 21.12
C PRO A 396 -46.99 21.37 20.33
N PRO A 397 -48.26 21.62 19.95
CA PRO A 397 -48.59 22.52 18.84
C PRO A 397 -48.41 24.01 19.14
N LEU A 398 -47.93 24.69 18.11
CA LEU A 398 -47.83 26.14 17.83
C LEU A 398 -48.76 27.10 18.60
N GLU A 399 -48.18 28.20 19.08
CA GLU A 399 -48.80 29.53 19.06
C GLU A 399 -47.95 30.49 18.20
N PRO A 400 -48.54 31.50 17.53
CA PRO A 400 -47.93 32.18 16.40
C PRO A 400 -47.52 33.62 16.74
N GLU A 401 -46.22 33.96 16.73
CA GLU A 401 -45.80 35.37 16.68
C GLU A 401 -44.53 35.58 15.83
N ASP A 402 -44.71 36.44 14.83
CA ASP A 402 -43.81 37.38 14.17
C ASP A 402 -42.49 36.91 13.53
N GLN A 403 -42.47 37.03 12.19
CA GLN A 403 -41.28 36.95 11.33
C GLN A 403 -40.37 38.17 11.58
N PRO A 404 -39.07 37.98 11.90
CA PRO A 404 -38.10 39.05 11.77
C PRO A 404 -37.62 39.17 10.30
N SER A 405 -37.54 40.40 9.83
CA SER A 405 -37.20 40.81 8.47
C SER A 405 -35.72 40.60 8.11
N ASP A 406 -35.46 40.06 6.92
CA ASP A 406 -34.14 39.92 6.28
C ASP A 406 -33.57 41.26 5.78
N ALA A 407 -33.41 42.23 6.68
CA ALA A 407 -32.92 43.57 6.34
C ALA A 407 -31.43 43.80 6.67
N GLU A 408 -30.66 42.75 7.01
CA GLU A 408 -29.26 42.90 7.43
C GLU A 408 -28.22 42.27 6.47
N PHE A 409 -28.65 41.87 5.27
CA PHE A 409 -27.76 41.29 4.26
C PHE A 409 -27.84 42.01 2.90
N GLU A 410 -27.80 43.34 2.92
CA GLU A 410 -27.51 44.17 1.75
C GLU A 410 -26.39 45.17 2.08
N GLY A 411 -25.17 44.67 2.09
CA GLY A 411 -23.95 45.45 2.11
C GLY A 411 -22.81 44.64 1.51
N GLU A 412 -22.13 45.19 0.50
CA GLU A 412 -20.91 44.59 -0.05
C GLU A 412 -19.84 44.56 1.05
N GLY A 413 -19.68 43.38 1.66
CA GLY A 413 -18.61 43.11 2.60
C GLY A 413 -17.30 42.93 1.85
N ASP A 414 -16.39 43.87 2.07
CA ASP A 414 -14.98 43.79 1.71
C ASP A 414 -14.31 42.84 2.72
N TYR A 415 -14.12 41.57 2.34
CA TYR A 415 -13.39 40.60 3.16
C TYR A 415 -11.91 40.66 2.81
N GLU A 416 -11.18 41.35 3.69
CA GLU A 416 -9.73 41.27 3.84
C GLU A 416 -9.25 39.84 4.17
N GLU A 417 -8.09 39.53 3.57
CA GLU A 417 -7.01 38.68 4.09
C GLU A 417 -7.12 37.14 4.02
N GLY A 418 -6.85 36.61 2.83
CA GLY A 418 -6.21 35.31 2.67
C GLY A 418 -4.70 35.40 2.96
N ILE A 419 -4.25 34.74 4.03
CA ILE A 419 -2.86 34.68 4.54
C ILE A 419 -1.96 33.81 3.63
N TYR A 420 -1.89 34.10 2.33
CA TYR A 420 -0.85 33.57 1.44
C TYR A 420 -0.50 34.62 0.39
N ALA A 421 0.21 35.66 0.83
CA ALA A 421 0.88 36.60 -0.05
C ALA A 421 2.40 36.41 0.03
N ASP A 422 2.99 36.35 -1.17
CA ASP A 422 4.30 36.90 -1.52
C ASP A 422 5.58 36.21 -1.06
N TRP A 423 5.87 35.07 -1.69
CA TRP A 423 7.26 34.69 -1.96
C TRP A 423 7.34 34.12 -3.37
N TRP A 424 7.40 34.99 -4.40
CA TRP A 424 8.11 34.85 -5.69
C TRP A 424 7.77 36.08 -6.55
N GLN A 425 8.49 37.19 -6.34
CA GLN A 425 8.62 38.23 -7.36
C GLN A 425 10.03 38.15 -7.93
N GLU A 426 10.10 37.94 -9.25
CA GLU A 426 11.33 38.03 -10.02
C GLU A 426 11.85 39.47 -9.96
N LEU A 427 13.17 39.62 -9.80
CA LEU A 427 13.82 40.92 -9.81
C LEU A 427 13.82 41.47 -11.23
N ASP A 428 12.94 42.43 -11.49
CA ASP A 428 12.92 43.20 -12.74
C ASP A 428 14.25 43.94 -12.97
N ALA A 429 14.81 43.70 -14.15
CA ALA A 429 15.89 44.48 -14.72
C ALA A 429 15.36 45.86 -15.13
N LYS A 430 15.95 46.89 -14.55
CA LYS A 430 15.68 48.31 -14.79
C LYS A 430 16.41 48.78 -16.05
N GLY A 431 15.73 49.48 -16.97
CA GLY A 431 16.38 50.46 -17.85
C GLY A 431 15.73 50.73 -19.21
N ASP A 432 15.07 51.90 -19.28
CA ASP A 432 14.84 52.83 -20.39
C ASP A 432 13.84 52.44 -21.51
N GLU A 433 12.62 53.02 -21.55
CA GLU A 433 12.24 54.35 -22.13
C GLU A 433 12.39 54.37 -23.67
N ALA A 434 11.45 54.81 -24.51
CA ALA A 434 10.16 55.49 -24.35
C ALA A 434 9.32 55.36 -25.65
N GLU A 435 8.05 55.69 -25.49
CA GLU A 435 6.91 55.88 -26.39
C GLU A 435 7.15 56.48 -27.79
N ALA A 436 6.30 56.12 -28.77
CA ALA A 436 5.45 57.08 -29.51
C ALA A 436 4.47 56.37 -30.48
N GLU A 437 3.25 56.90 -30.51
CA GLU A 437 2.02 56.45 -31.18
C GLU A 437 2.04 56.38 -32.74
N PRO A 438 1.03 55.73 -33.35
CA PRO A 438 0.83 55.72 -34.81
C PRO A 438 -0.22 56.77 -35.25
N GLU A 439 -0.01 57.44 -36.39
CA GLU A 439 -1.10 58.06 -37.19
C GLU A 439 -0.63 58.37 -38.65
N PRO A 440 -1.54 58.67 -39.61
CA PRO A 440 -1.65 57.87 -40.84
C PRO A 440 -1.41 58.62 -42.17
N GLU A 441 -1.38 57.79 -43.23
CA GLU A 441 -1.63 58.00 -44.68
C GLU A 441 -1.01 59.16 -45.49
N LEU A 442 -0.62 58.76 -46.71
CA LEU A 442 -0.08 59.54 -47.82
C LEU A 442 -1.10 60.53 -48.40
N ALA A 443 -0.80 61.84 -48.35
CA ALA A 443 -0.80 62.80 -49.48
C ALA A 443 -0.55 64.23 -49.00
#